data_AF-A0A359M5R8-F1
#
_entry.id   AF-A0A359M5R8-F1
#
_cell.length_a   1.000
_cell.length_b   1.000
_cell.length_c   1.000
_cell.angle_alpha   90.00
_cell.angle_beta   90.00
_cell.angle_gamma   90.00
#
_symmetry.space_group_name_H-M   'P 1'
#
loop_
_entity.id
_entity.type
_entity.pdbx_description
1 polymer ?
#
loop_
_entity_poly.entity_id
_entity_poly.type
_entity_poly.pdbx_seq_one_letter_code
_entity_poly.pdbx_strand_id
1 'polypeptide(L)'
;MFVELIGAEWPDTIPLPTGAGKTSIIQIWLLALAWCGLVEKEGVVPRRLAWVVNRRVVVDQATTEAEIVKTALDGVEAEEIRRGLAMHSLRRVPLAVSTLRGEFADNGEWSKDPSTPAIIAGTVDMIGSRLLFRGYGDGRYWRPSHAGLLGVDCLIVNDESHLTPAFARLLSRIEELKPAEKLPGKPFRVMFVSATESGEGKKRFAADLSLDLVEGSQFRNAFEGEKRLWLHEAADTKSAEAKLETLALESAAMRTIVFIEEPEKARKFAERLAANTSEEQVLLLTGTMRGHERDELAKKENTR
;
A
#
# COMPACT_ATOMS: atom_id res chain seq x y z
N MET A 1 -6.34 6.17 16.85
CA MET A 1 -6.59 4.97 16.01
C MET A 1 -6.68 3.66 16.79
N PHE A 2 -5.63 3.12 17.44
CA PHE A 2 -5.73 1.82 18.15
C PHE A 2 -6.94 1.72 19.08
N VAL A 3 -7.12 2.73 19.95
CA VAL A 3 -8.25 2.82 20.89
C VAL A 3 -9.61 2.83 20.17
N GLU A 4 -9.72 3.57 19.06
CA GLU A 4 -10.93 3.61 18.22
C GLU A 4 -11.24 2.21 17.66
N LEU A 5 -10.23 1.52 17.11
CA LEU A 5 -10.42 0.19 16.52
C LEU A 5 -10.93 -0.83 17.54
N ILE A 6 -10.33 -0.89 18.74
CA ILE A 6 -10.78 -1.82 19.80
C ILE A 6 -12.13 -1.41 20.41
N GLY A 7 -12.52 -0.14 20.26
CA GLY A 7 -13.83 0.41 20.59
C GLY A 7 -14.89 0.18 19.51
N ALA A 8 -14.55 -0.47 18.39
CA ALA A 8 -15.40 -0.63 17.21
C ALA A 8 -15.78 0.70 16.52
N GLU A 9 -14.99 1.74 16.73
CA GLU A 9 -15.04 3.00 16.01
C GLU A 9 -14.03 2.93 14.86
N TRP A 10 -14.54 2.81 13.64
CA TRP A 10 -13.72 2.62 12.45
C TRP A 10 -13.79 3.87 11.58
N PRO A 11 -12.67 4.58 11.38
CA PRO A 11 -12.58 5.54 10.29
C PRO A 11 -12.58 4.77 8.96
N ASP A 12 -13.29 5.29 7.96
CA ASP A 12 -13.24 4.76 6.60
C ASP A 12 -12.33 5.59 5.69
N THR A 13 -11.84 6.75 6.16
CA THR A 13 -10.96 7.64 5.40
C THR A 13 -9.78 8.09 6.23
N ILE A 14 -8.55 7.87 5.73
CA ILE A 14 -7.29 8.32 6.32
C ILE A 14 -6.62 9.34 5.37
N PRO A 15 -6.90 10.65 5.55
CA PRO A 15 -6.36 11.71 4.70
C PRO A 15 -5.05 12.25 5.29
N LEU A 16 -4.01 11.42 5.25
CA LEU A 16 -2.67 11.79 5.71
C LEU A 16 -1.78 12.13 4.52
N PRO A 17 -0.84 13.09 4.62
CA PRO A 17 0.10 13.36 3.53
C PRO A 17 1.06 12.18 3.33
N THR A 18 1.71 12.13 2.17
CA THR A 18 2.80 11.17 1.93
C THR A 18 3.91 11.38 2.96
N GLY A 19 4.49 10.29 3.45
CA GLY A 19 5.53 10.35 4.50
C GLY A 19 4.99 10.40 5.94
N ALA A 20 3.67 10.47 6.14
CA ALA A 20 3.06 10.47 7.48
C ALA A 20 2.91 9.08 8.12
N GLY A 21 3.69 8.07 7.67
CA GLY A 21 3.64 6.73 8.25
C GLY A 21 2.33 5.98 8.05
N LYS A 22 1.66 6.12 6.91
CA LYS A 22 0.38 5.44 6.60
C LYS A 22 0.44 3.92 6.75
N THR A 23 1.60 3.32 6.47
CA THR A 23 1.84 1.89 6.62
C THR A 23 1.67 1.41 8.06
N SER A 24 1.79 2.30 9.06
CA SER A 24 1.54 2.03 10.49
C SER A 24 0.14 1.46 10.78
N ILE A 25 -0.81 1.60 9.86
CA ILE A 25 -2.12 0.94 9.94
C ILE A 25 -1.96 -0.58 10.09
N ILE A 26 -0.94 -1.19 9.48
CA ILE A 26 -0.67 -2.63 9.61
C ILE A 26 -0.38 -2.98 11.07
N GLN A 27 0.54 -2.24 11.70
CA GLN A 27 0.93 -2.42 13.09
C GLN A 27 -0.23 -2.14 14.04
N ILE A 28 -0.99 -1.06 13.79
CA ILE A 28 -2.15 -0.68 14.60
C ILE A 28 -3.24 -1.77 14.53
N TRP A 29 -3.55 -2.28 13.33
CA TRP A 29 -4.49 -3.38 13.14
C TRP A 29 -4.01 -4.64 13.88
N LEU A 30 -2.73 -4.97 13.76
CA LEU A 30 -2.14 -6.16 14.38
C LEU A 30 -2.21 -6.09 15.91
N LEU A 31 -1.85 -4.95 16.50
CA LEU A 31 -1.95 -4.71 17.94
C LEU A 31 -3.41 -4.82 18.41
N ALA A 32 -4.35 -4.22 17.66
CA ALA A 32 -5.77 -4.29 18.00
C ALA A 32 -6.32 -5.73 17.94
N LEU A 33 -5.92 -6.50 16.93
CA LEU A 33 -6.32 -7.90 16.78
C LEU A 33 -5.72 -8.78 17.89
N ALA A 34 -4.45 -8.56 18.23
CA ALA A 34 -3.77 -9.25 19.32
C ALA A 34 -4.48 -8.97 20.65
N TRP A 35 -4.79 -7.71 20.93
CA TRP A 35 -5.54 -7.32 22.12
C TRP A 35 -6.91 -8.02 22.18
N CYS A 36 -7.66 -8.03 21.08
CA CYS A 36 -8.92 -8.76 20.97
C CYS A 36 -8.78 -10.25 21.30
N GLY A 37 -7.68 -10.88 20.90
CA GLY A 37 -7.39 -12.28 21.22
C GLY A 37 -7.06 -12.50 22.71
N LEU A 38 -6.34 -11.56 23.34
CA LEU A 38 -5.99 -11.63 24.77
C LEU A 38 -7.19 -11.44 25.69
N VAL A 39 -8.14 -10.60 25.29
CA VAL A 39 -9.35 -10.30 26.09
C VAL A 39 -10.60 -11.06 25.60
N GLU A 40 -10.41 -12.03 24.70
CA GLU A 40 -11.47 -12.87 24.13
C GLU A 40 -12.64 -12.09 23.50
N LYS A 41 -12.33 -10.93 22.89
CA LYS A 41 -13.33 -10.06 22.25
C LYS A 41 -13.38 -10.32 20.75
N GLU A 42 -14.41 -11.05 20.32
CA GLU A 42 -14.64 -11.32 18.90
C GLU A 42 -15.39 -10.18 18.17
N GLY A 43 -15.26 -10.13 16.85
CA GLY A 43 -16.12 -9.30 15.99
C GLY A 43 -15.79 -7.82 15.91
N VAL A 44 -14.77 -7.35 16.64
CA VAL A 44 -14.36 -5.96 16.61
C VAL A 44 -13.35 -5.70 15.51
N VAL A 45 -12.27 -6.49 15.48
CA VAL A 45 -11.17 -6.38 14.52
C VAL A 45 -11.21 -7.59 13.58
N PRO A 46 -11.25 -7.39 12.26
CA PRO A 46 -11.21 -8.50 11.31
C PRO A 46 -9.87 -9.23 11.36
N ARG A 47 -9.90 -10.56 11.15
CA ARG A 47 -8.68 -11.39 11.17
C ARG A 47 -7.74 -11.19 9.99
N ARG A 48 -8.19 -10.55 8.91
CA ARG A 48 -7.35 -10.30 7.74
C ARG A 48 -7.26 -8.81 7.45
N LEU A 49 -6.08 -8.39 7.02
CA LEU A 49 -5.83 -7.07 6.43
C LEU A 49 -5.35 -7.28 5.00
N ALA A 50 -6.12 -6.80 4.03
CA ALA A 50 -5.70 -6.72 2.64
C ALA A 50 -5.24 -5.29 2.33
N TRP A 51 -3.93 -5.09 2.19
CA TRP A 51 -3.33 -3.83 1.76
C TRP A 51 -3.29 -3.78 0.24
N VAL A 52 -4.10 -2.89 -0.35
CA VAL A 52 -4.33 -2.83 -1.80
C VAL A 52 -3.82 -1.53 -2.37
N VAL A 53 -2.93 -1.61 -3.35
CA VAL A 53 -2.36 -0.45 -4.03
C VAL A 53 -2.21 -0.72 -5.53
N ASN A 54 -2.27 0.32 -6.36
CA ASN A 54 -2.25 0.16 -7.83
C ASN A 54 -0.84 -0.13 -8.41
N ARG A 55 0.21 -0.06 -7.57
CA ARG A 55 1.60 -0.12 -8.02
C ARG A 55 2.31 -1.34 -7.45
N ARG A 56 2.89 -2.17 -8.31
CA ARG A 56 3.61 -3.39 -7.90
C ARG A 56 4.76 -3.11 -6.92
N VAL A 57 5.53 -2.05 -7.15
CA VAL A 57 6.65 -1.67 -6.26
C VAL A 57 6.14 -1.34 -4.85
N VAL A 58 5.00 -0.67 -4.75
CA VAL A 58 4.41 -0.33 -3.44
C VAL A 58 3.82 -1.59 -2.78
N VAL A 59 3.30 -2.55 -3.56
CA VAL A 59 2.93 -3.88 -3.04
C VAL A 59 4.14 -4.61 -2.47
N ASP A 60 5.29 -4.56 -3.15
CA ASP A 60 6.53 -5.20 -2.69
C ASP A 60 7.05 -4.53 -1.40
N GLN A 61 6.96 -3.20 -1.29
CA GLN A 61 7.27 -2.47 -0.06
C GLN A 61 6.32 -2.87 1.08
N ALA A 62 5.01 -2.89 0.84
CA ALA A 62 4.04 -3.31 1.86
C ALA A 62 4.24 -4.77 2.30
N THR A 63 4.65 -5.65 1.37
CA THR A 63 5.03 -7.03 1.69
C THR A 63 6.26 -7.05 2.59
N THR A 64 7.29 -6.27 2.26
CA THR A 64 8.53 -6.18 3.04
C THR A 64 8.23 -5.73 4.47
N GLU A 65 7.39 -4.70 4.64
CA GLU A 65 6.94 -4.25 5.96
C GLU A 65 6.16 -5.33 6.72
N ALA A 66 5.26 -6.06 6.04
CA ALA A 66 4.53 -7.16 6.66
C ALA A 66 5.45 -8.30 7.13
N GLU A 67 6.50 -8.63 6.36
CA GLU A 67 7.49 -9.64 6.73
C GLU A 67 8.42 -9.17 7.87
N ILE A 68 8.78 -7.88 7.91
CA ILE A 68 9.50 -7.29 9.05
C ILE A 68 8.66 -7.44 10.31
N VAL A 69 7.37 -7.10 10.24
CA VAL A 69 6.44 -7.26 11.36
C VAL A 69 6.30 -8.72 11.78
N LYS A 70 6.16 -9.65 10.81
CA LYS A 70 6.12 -11.10 11.09
C LYS A 70 7.39 -11.57 11.80
N THR A 71 8.56 -11.13 11.34
CA THR A 71 9.86 -11.47 11.96
C THR A 71 9.98 -10.87 13.36
N ALA A 72 9.50 -9.65 13.58
CA ALA A 72 9.53 -9.00 14.88
C ALA A 72 8.70 -9.76 15.94
N LEU A 73 7.66 -10.51 15.53
CA LEU A 73 6.87 -11.35 16.43
C LEU A 73 7.67 -12.52 17.02
N ASP A 74 8.84 -12.88 16.46
CA ASP A 74 9.71 -13.92 17.01
C ASP A 74 10.48 -13.43 18.25
N GLY A 75 10.63 -12.11 18.41
CA GLY A 75 11.30 -11.49 19.55
C GLY A 75 10.59 -11.71 20.89
N VAL A 76 11.36 -11.75 21.97
CA VAL A 76 10.85 -11.95 23.34
C VAL A 76 9.90 -10.82 23.76
N GLU A 77 10.17 -9.60 23.32
CA GLU A 77 9.35 -8.41 23.60
C GLU A 77 7.95 -8.49 22.97
N ALA A 78 7.78 -9.31 21.93
CA ALA A 78 6.51 -9.48 21.22
C ALA A 78 5.68 -10.67 21.72
N GLU A 79 6.07 -11.33 22.82
CA GLU A 79 5.40 -12.54 23.31
C GLU A 79 3.90 -12.37 23.54
N GLU A 80 3.48 -11.26 24.17
CA GLU A 80 2.06 -11.02 24.43
C GLU A 80 1.27 -10.79 23.15
N ILE A 81 1.86 -10.08 22.18
CA ILE A 81 1.27 -9.81 20.88
C ILE A 81 1.11 -11.13 20.12
N ARG A 82 2.18 -11.94 20.06
CA ARG A 82 2.19 -13.27 19.45
C ARG A 82 1.14 -14.18 20.07
N ARG A 83 1.05 -14.23 21.41
CA ARG A 83 0.03 -14.98 22.14
C ARG A 83 -1.38 -14.55 21.75
N GLY A 84 -1.65 -13.24 21.76
CA GLY A 84 -2.95 -12.68 21.39
C GLY A 84 -3.37 -13.05 19.96
N LEU A 85 -2.46 -12.93 18.99
CA LEU A 85 -2.74 -13.32 17.61
C LEU A 85 -2.98 -14.83 17.46
N ALA A 86 -2.18 -15.65 18.13
CA ALA A 86 -2.32 -17.11 18.11
C ALA A 86 -3.63 -17.61 18.77
N MET A 87 -4.38 -16.75 19.48
CA MET A 87 -5.72 -17.08 19.97
C MET A 87 -6.75 -17.17 18.84
N HIS A 88 -6.53 -16.51 17.72
CA HIS A 88 -7.43 -16.56 16.56
C HIS A 88 -7.19 -17.79 15.68
N SER A 89 -5.95 -18.30 15.68
CA SER A 89 -5.53 -19.42 14.83
C SER A 89 -5.78 -20.76 15.49
N LEU A 90 -6.48 -21.66 14.78
CA LEU A 90 -6.65 -23.06 15.19
C LEU A 90 -5.31 -23.80 15.30
N ARG A 91 -4.32 -23.38 14.51
CA ARG A 91 -2.96 -23.97 14.50
C ARG A 91 -1.98 -23.21 15.38
N ARG A 92 -2.44 -22.20 16.13
CA ARG A 92 -1.61 -21.31 16.94
C ARG A 92 -0.52 -20.58 16.15
N VAL A 93 -0.71 -20.44 14.84
CA VAL A 93 0.16 -19.62 13.99
C VAL A 93 -0.27 -18.17 14.17
N PRO A 94 0.63 -17.27 14.60
CA PRO A 94 0.24 -15.91 14.96
C PRO A 94 -0.09 -15.07 13.71
N LEU A 95 0.64 -15.25 12.61
CA LEU A 95 0.49 -14.39 11.44
C LEU A 95 0.94 -15.08 10.16
N ALA A 96 0.09 -15.02 9.13
CA ALA A 96 0.42 -15.34 7.74
C ALA A 96 0.67 -14.06 6.95
N VAL A 97 1.59 -14.12 5.98
CA VAL A 97 1.86 -13.01 5.06
C VAL A 97 1.86 -13.53 3.64
N SER A 98 1.13 -12.85 2.76
CA SER A 98 1.03 -13.23 1.35
C SER A 98 1.02 -12.01 0.44
N THR A 99 1.57 -12.19 -0.77
CA THR A 99 1.61 -11.16 -1.79
C THR A 99 0.80 -11.60 -3.01
N LEU A 100 -0.19 -10.79 -3.41
CA LEU A 100 -1.06 -11.04 -4.54
C LEU A 100 -0.85 -9.96 -5.61
N ARG A 101 0.15 -10.15 -6.48
CA ARG A 101 0.39 -9.27 -7.64
C ARG A 101 0.77 -10.05 -8.90
N GLY A 102 0.63 -9.42 -10.06
CA GLY A 102 1.10 -10.00 -11.32
C GLY A 102 2.59 -10.34 -11.29
N GLU A 103 2.96 -11.41 -12.01
CA GLU A 103 4.33 -11.96 -12.06
C GLU A 103 4.88 -12.40 -10.70
N PHE A 104 4.00 -12.65 -9.71
CA PHE A 104 4.37 -13.19 -8.41
C PHE A 104 3.49 -14.40 -8.10
N ALA A 105 4.10 -15.52 -7.72
CA ALA A 105 3.35 -16.72 -7.36
C ALA A 105 2.78 -16.57 -5.93
N ASP A 106 1.48 -16.80 -5.77
CA ASP A 106 0.84 -16.82 -4.45
C ASP A 106 1.38 -18.00 -3.62
N ASN A 107 1.90 -17.72 -2.42
CA ASN A 107 2.37 -18.73 -1.48
C ASN A 107 1.21 -19.49 -0.79
N GLY A 108 -0.01 -18.95 -0.87
CA GLY A 108 -1.24 -19.48 -0.31
C GLY A 108 -1.33 -19.44 1.22
N GLU A 109 -0.39 -18.80 1.92
CA GLU A 109 -0.40 -18.76 3.40
C GLU A 109 -1.69 -18.12 3.94
N TRP A 110 -2.16 -17.06 3.29
CA TRP A 110 -3.37 -16.33 3.66
C TRP A 110 -4.67 -17.14 3.56
N SER A 111 -4.70 -18.20 2.75
CA SER A 111 -5.93 -18.94 2.42
C SER A 111 -5.96 -20.39 2.89
N LYS A 112 -4.79 -21.02 3.09
CA LYS A 112 -4.67 -22.42 3.54
C LYS A 112 -5.32 -22.68 4.90
N ASP A 113 -5.17 -21.74 5.83
CA ASP A 113 -5.81 -21.78 7.15
C ASP A 113 -6.57 -20.46 7.39
N PRO A 114 -7.88 -20.43 7.11
CA PRO A 114 -8.72 -19.24 7.29
C PRO A 114 -8.79 -18.69 8.72
N SER A 115 -8.39 -19.47 9.72
CA SER A 115 -8.38 -19.05 11.13
C SER A 115 -7.15 -18.22 11.47
N THR A 116 -6.04 -18.41 10.76
CA THR A 116 -4.79 -17.70 11.02
C THR A 116 -4.91 -16.24 10.59
N PRO A 117 -4.59 -15.27 11.47
CA PRO A 117 -4.52 -13.86 11.07
C PRO A 117 -3.61 -13.66 9.87
N ALA A 118 -3.99 -12.80 8.93
CA ALA A 118 -3.22 -12.65 7.70
C ALA A 118 -3.09 -11.19 7.24
N ILE A 119 -1.89 -10.82 6.80
CA ILE A 119 -1.63 -9.62 6.01
C ILE A 119 -1.46 -10.02 4.56
N ILE A 120 -2.25 -9.40 3.68
CA ILE A 120 -2.27 -9.69 2.25
C ILE A 120 -1.92 -8.39 1.52
N ALA A 121 -0.71 -8.27 1.00
CA ALA A 121 -0.33 -7.15 0.16
C ALA A 121 -0.68 -7.48 -1.30
N GLY A 122 -1.50 -6.66 -1.97
CA GLY A 122 -1.97 -7.00 -3.31
C GLY A 122 -2.25 -5.82 -4.23
N THR A 123 -2.28 -6.11 -5.52
CA THR A 123 -2.74 -5.12 -6.50
C THR A 123 -4.26 -5.04 -6.54
N VAL A 124 -4.76 -3.90 -7.02
CA VAL A 124 -6.18 -3.68 -7.29
C VAL A 124 -6.79 -4.82 -8.11
N ASP A 125 -6.12 -5.24 -9.19
CA ASP A 125 -6.63 -6.31 -10.06
C ASP A 125 -6.70 -7.65 -9.33
N MET A 126 -5.65 -8.00 -8.57
CA MET A 126 -5.58 -9.30 -7.90
C MET A 126 -6.62 -9.42 -6.78
N ILE A 127 -6.81 -8.37 -5.99
CA ILE A 127 -7.79 -8.36 -4.89
C ILE A 127 -9.20 -8.15 -5.42
N GLY A 128 -9.39 -7.14 -6.28
CA GLY A 128 -10.69 -6.80 -6.86
C GLY A 128 -11.30 -7.93 -7.67
N SER A 129 -10.51 -8.62 -8.50
CA SER A 129 -11.02 -9.79 -9.25
C SER A 129 -11.50 -10.92 -8.34
N ARG A 130 -10.82 -11.14 -7.19
CA ARG A 130 -11.21 -12.17 -6.21
C ARG A 130 -12.50 -11.81 -5.49
N LEU A 131 -12.67 -10.55 -5.10
CA LEU A 131 -13.94 -10.04 -4.55
C LEU A 131 -15.13 -10.22 -5.53
N LEU A 132 -14.86 -10.19 -6.83
CA LEU A 132 -15.84 -10.38 -7.89
C LEU A 132 -16.02 -11.85 -8.34
N PHE A 133 -15.54 -12.83 -7.56
CA PHE A 133 -15.61 -14.26 -7.91
C PHE A 133 -14.96 -14.59 -9.27
N ARG A 134 -13.90 -13.84 -9.60
CA ARG A 134 -13.20 -13.88 -10.90
C ARG A 134 -11.68 -13.76 -10.73
N GLY A 135 -11.15 -14.21 -9.60
CA GLY A 135 -9.73 -14.05 -9.23
C GLY A 135 -8.76 -14.39 -10.36
N TYR A 136 -7.87 -13.45 -10.68
CA TYR A 136 -6.79 -13.67 -11.64
C TYR A 136 -5.87 -14.80 -11.17
N GLY A 137 -5.61 -15.76 -12.06
CA GLY A 137 -4.84 -16.97 -11.74
C GLY A 137 -5.62 -18.05 -10.99
N ASP A 138 -6.84 -17.77 -10.53
CA ASP A 138 -7.63 -18.74 -9.79
C ASP A 138 -8.36 -19.73 -10.70
N GLY A 139 -8.20 -21.02 -10.40
CA GLY A 139 -9.09 -22.08 -10.88
C GLY A 139 -10.52 -21.89 -10.37
N ARG A 140 -11.52 -22.39 -11.10
CA ARG A 140 -12.95 -22.21 -10.76
C ARG A 140 -13.31 -22.61 -9.33
N TYR A 141 -12.62 -23.62 -8.79
CA TYR A 141 -12.82 -24.15 -7.44
C TYR A 141 -12.49 -23.15 -6.33
N TRP A 142 -11.46 -22.32 -6.52
CA TRP A 142 -10.96 -21.42 -5.47
C TRP A 142 -11.70 -20.08 -5.40
N ARG A 143 -12.36 -19.67 -6.49
CA ARG A 143 -12.98 -18.33 -6.61
C ARG A 143 -14.00 -18.03 -5.50
N PRO A 144 -14.93 -18.94 -5.14
CA PRO A 144 -15.85 -18.67 -4.04
C PRO A 144 -15.15 -18.54 -2.70
N SER A 145 -14.15 -19.39 -2.45
CA SER A 145 -13.37 -19.37 -1.20
C SER A 145 -12.58 -18.07 -1.06
N HIS A 146 -11.86 -17.64 -2.11
CA HIS A 146 -11.11 -16.38 -2.08
C HIS A 146 -12.02 -15.16 -1.94
N ALA A 147 -13.17 -15.15 -2.62
CA ALA A 147 -14.17 -14.10 -2.46
C ALA A 147 -14.68 -14.03 -1.01
N GLY A 148 -14.98 -15.18 -0.39
CA GLY A 148 -15.38 -15.26 1.01
C GLY A 148 -14.31 -14.78 1.98
N LEU A 149 -13.06 -15.22 1.80
CA LEU A 149 -11.94 -14.84 2.67
C LEU A 149 -11.59 -13.35 2.62
N LEU A 150 -11.75 -12.71 1.45
CA LEU A 150 -11.50 -11.28 1.29
C LEU A 150 -12.74 -10.42 1.59
N GLY A 151 -13.95 -10.97 1.42
CA GLY A 151 -15.22 -10.27 1.63
C GLY A 151 -15.83 -10.45 3.03
N VAL A 152 -15.24 -11.28 3.89
CA VAL A 152 -15.73 -11.57 5.25
C VAL A 152 -14.55 -11.66 6.21
N ASP A 153 -14.69 -11.09 7.42
CA ASP A 153 -13.64 -11.06 8.44
C ASP A 153 -12.33 -10.44 7.93
N CYS A 154 -12.46 -9.37 7.14
CA CYS A 154 -11.39 -8.72 6.41
C CYS A 154 -11.52 -7.19 6.45
N LEU A 155 -10.39 -6.52 6.73
CA LEU A 155 -10.18 -5.10 6.48
C LEU A 155 -9.50 -4.94 5.13
N ILE A 156 -10.13 -4.22 4.20
CA ILE A 156 -9.49 -3.81 2.95
C ILE A 156 -9.00 -2.37 3.09
N VAL A 157 -7.69 -2.20 3.04
CA VAL A 157 -7.05 -0.89 2.99
C VAL A 157 -6.76 -0.56 1.54
N ASN A 158 -7.51 0.37 0.95
CA ASN A 158 -7.22 0.90 -0.38
C ASN A 158 -6.27 2.08 -0.24
N ASP A 159 -4.99 1.82 -0.42
CA ASP A 159 -3.94 2.84 -0.49
C ASP A 159 -3.90 3.51 -1.87
N GLU A 160 -3.45 4.76 -1.88
CA GLU A 160 -3.54 5.67 -3.02
C GLU A 160 -4.96 5.70 -3.63
N SER A 161 -6.02 5.71 -2.81
CA SER A 161 -7.40 5.51 -3.30
C SER A 161 -7.85 6.54 -4.34
N HIS A 162 -7.27 7.75 -4.33
CA HIS A 162 -7.47 8.79 -5.34
C HIS A 162 -7.01 8.37 -6.75
N LEU A 163 -6.06 7.43 -6.86
CA LEU A 163 -5.60 6.86 -8.13
C LEU A 163 -6.42 5.64 -8.57
N THR A 164 -7.32 5.14 -7.73
CA THR A 164 -8.13 3.94 -7.99
C THR A 164 -9.62 4.17 -7.76
N PRO A 165 -10.24 5.24 -8.33
CA PRO A 165 -11.61 5.62 -8.00
C PRO A 165 -12.66 4.55 -8.35
N ALA A 166 -12.43 3.77 -9.41
CA ALA A 166 -13.33 2.66 -9.76
C ALA A 166 -13.32 1.54 -8.71
N PHE A 167 -12.13 1.21 -8.18
CA PHE A 167 -11.98 0.21 -7.13
C PHE A 167 -12.53 0.72 -5.80
N ALA A 168 -12.30 1.99 -5.47
CA ALA A 168 -12.86 2.61 -4.27
C ALA A 168 -14.39 2.53 -4.26
N ARG A 169 -15.05 2.89 -5.37
CA ARG A 169 -16.50 2.73 -5.55
C ARG A 169 -16.95 1.28 -5.42
N LEU A 170 -16.21 0.33 -6.01
CA LEU A 170 -16.52 -1.09 -5.90
C LEU A 170 -16.52 -1.52 -4.42
N LEU A 171 -15.50 -1.14 -3.66
CA LEU A 171 -15.40 -1.46 -2.23
C LEU A 171 -16.56 -0.86 -1.44
N SER A 172 -16.91 0.41 -1.67
CA SER A 172 -18.08 1.05 -1.05
C SER A 172 -19.37 0.25 -1.33
N ARG A 173 -19.57 -0.19 -2.58
CA ARG A 173 -20.75 -1.00 -2.94
C ARG A 173 -20.74 -2.37 -2.28
N ILE A 174 -19.58 -3.02 -2.17
CA ILE A 174 -19.47 -4.30 -1.46
C ILE A 174 -19.80 -4.12 0.01
N GLU A 175 -19.27 -3.06 0.65
CA GLU A 175 -19.57 -2.78 2.07
C GLU A 175 -21.06 -2.51 2.31
N GLU A 176 -21.74 -1.80 1.40
CA GLU A 176 -23.19 -1.56 1.42
C GLU A 176 -24.02 -2.86 1.34
N LEU A 177 -23.52 -3.89 0.65
CA LEU A 177 -24.16 -5.21 0.59
C LEU A 177 -24.03 -6.01 1.89
N LYS A 178 -23.22 -5.54 2.84
CA LYS A 178 -22.95 -6.17 4.14
C LYS A 178 -22.67 -7.68 4.03
N PRO A 179 -21.63 -8.10 3.29
CA PRO A 179 -21.36 -9.51 2.98
C PRO A 179 -21.24 -10.41 4.22
N ALA A 180 -20.87 -9.83 5.36
CA ALA A 180 -20.71 -10.54 6.62
C ALA A 180 -21.89 -10.43 7.60
N GLU A 181 -23.01 -9.80 7.24
CA GLU A 181 -24.13 -9.52 8.16
C GLU A 181 -24.68 -10.79 8.85
N LYS A 182 -24.66 -11.93 8.14
CA LYS A 182 -25.15 -13.21 8.64
C LYS A 182 -24.09 -14.05 9.36
N LEU A 183 -22.87 -13.52 9.54
CA LEU A 183 -21.74 -14.22 10.13
C LEU A 183 -21.30 -13.49 11.40
N PRO A 184 -21.80 -13.90 12.58
CA PRO A 184 -21.46 -13.27 13.85
C PRO A 184 -19.95 -13.21 14.06
N GLY A 185 -19.46 -12.04 14.45
CA GLY A 185 -18.06 -11.85 14.81
C GLY A 185 -17.07 -11.83 13.63
N LYS A 186 -17.54 -11.61 12.39
CA LYS A 186 -16.69 -11.67 11.17
C LYS A 186 -16.77 -10.38 10.34
N PRO A 187 -16.42 -9.20 10.88
CA PRO A 187 -16.69 -7.92 10.22
C PRO A 187 -16.00 -7.79 8.85
N PHE A 188 -16.66 -7.12 7.91
CA PHE A 188 -16.03 -6.61 6.69
C PHE A 188 -15.91 -5.10 6.81
N ARG A 189 -14.71 -4.57 6.55
CA ARG A 189 -14.39 -3.14 6.70
C ARG A 189 -13.60 -2.65 5.50
N VAL A 190 -13.80 -1.40 5.13
CA VAL A 190 -12.98 -0.70 4.12
C VAL A 190 -12.35 0.55 4.74
N MET A 191 -11.07 0.78 4.43
CA MET A 191 -10.36 2.03 4.70
C MET A 191 -9.79 2.60 3.41
N PHE A 192 -10.15 3.83 3.08
CA PHE A 192 -9.58 4.60 2.00
C PHE A 192 -8.43 5.44 2.52
N VAL A 193 -7.23 5.18 2.04
CA VAL A 193 -6.02 5.91 2.41
C VAL A 193 -5.59 6.78 1.23
N SER A 194 -5.52 8.09 1.45
CA SER A 194 -5.17 9.05 0.39
C SER A 194 -4.43 10.25 0.96
N ALA A 195 -3.62 10.90 0.13
CA ALA A 195 -3.04 12.21 0.45
C ALA A 195 -3.98 13.38 0.13
N THR A 196 -5.03 13.13 -0.64
CA THR A 196 -6.00 14.14 -1.09
C THR A 196 -7.39 13.83 -0.56
N GLU A 197 -8.17 14.88 -0.32
CA GLU A 197 -9.43 14.82 0.42
C GLU A 197 -10.65 14.32 -0.38
N SER A 198 -10.53 14.16 -1.69
CA SER A 198 -11.65 13.81 -2.58
C SER A 198 -11.91 12.30 -2.67
N GLY A 199 -12.23 11.66 -1.54
CA GLY A 199 -12.44 10.22 -1.43
C GLY A 199 -13.91 9.78 -1.31
N GLU A 200 -14.14 8.46 -1.38
CA GLU A 200 -15.45 7.80 -1.25
C GLU A 200 -15.94 7.62 0.20
N GLY A 201 -15.07 7.80 1.19
CA GLY A 201 -15.42 7.55 2.59
C GLY A 201 -16.18 8.69 3.26
N LYS A 202 -16.87 8.36 4.34
CA LYS A 202 -17.81 9.22 5.09
C LYS A 202 -17.33 9.55 6.50
N LYS A 203 -16.59 8.62 7.13
CA LYS A 203 -16.05 8.71 8.49
C LYS A 203 -14.55 8.97 8.44
N ARG A 204 -14.20 10.25 8.52
CA ARG A 204 -12.82 10.70 8.50
C ARG A 204 -12.11 10.40 9.82
N PHE A 205 -10.88 9.88 9.71
CA PHE A 205 -9.94 9.90 10.84
C PHE A 205 -9.56 11.35 11.15
N ALA A 206 -9.91 11.80 12.35
CA ALA A 206 -9.55 13.12 12.85
C ALA A 206 -8.06 13.15 13.18
N ALA A 207 -7.23 13.40 12.16
CA ALA A 207 -5.80 13.55 12.33
C ALA A 207 -5.50 14.91 12.99
N ASP A 208 -5.32 14.91 14.32
CA ASP A 208 -4.61 15.99 14.99
C ASP A 208 -3.11 15.68 14.93
N LEU A 209 -2.42 16.37 14.03
CA LEU A 209 -0.98 16.20 13.80
C LEU A 209 -0.13 17.04 14.76
N SER A 210 -0.73 17.77 15.71
CA SER A 210 0.00 18.66 16.61
C SER A 210 1.06 17.92 17.43
N LEU A 211 0.72 16.75 17.96
CA LEU A 211 1.67 15.89 18.67
C LEU A 211 2.76 15.33 17.74
N ASP A 212 2.39 14.86 16.54
CA ASP A 212 3.35 14.35 15.55
C ASP A 212 4.37 15.42 15.14
N LEU A 213 3.92 16.67 15.02
CA LEU A 213 4.79 17.82 14.77
C LEU A 213 5.70 18.06 15.96
N VAL A 214 5.23 17.96 17.21
CA VAL A 214 6.05 18.21 18.40
C VAL A 214 7.09 17.10 18.62
N GLU A 215 6.73 15.83 18.47
CA GLU A 215 7.58 14.69 18.84
C GLU A 215 8.47 14.20 17.69
N GLY A 216 8.01 14.30 16.44
CA GLY A 216 8.71 13.76 15.28
C GLY A 216 9.53 14.78 14.52
N SER A 217 10.82 14.96 14.86
CA SER A 217 11.70 15.90 14.16
C SER A 217 11.78 15.63 12.64
N GLN A 218 11.80 14.35 12.23
CA GLN A 218 11.77 13.97 10.82
C GLN A 218 10.44 14.31 10.14
N PHE A 219 9.31 14.00 10.79
CA PHE A 219 7.98 14.31 10.27
C PHE A 219 7.78 15.82 10.15
N ARG A 220 8.14 16.59 11.19
CA ARG A 220 8.10 18.06 11.18
C ARG A 220 8.90 18.63 10.01
N ASN A 221 10.15 18.20 9.84
CA ASN A 221 11.00 18.68 8.75
C ASN A 221 10.39 18.39 7.36
N ALA A 222 9.78 17.22 7.18
CA ALA A 222 9.13 16.85 5.92
C ALA A 222 7.79 17.58 5.70
N PHE A 223 7.04 17.82 6.78
CA PHE A 223 5.72 18.44 6.75
C PHE A 223 5.80 19.96 6.57
N GLU A 224 6.63 20.64 7.37
CA GLU A 224 6.84 22.09 7.38
C GLU A 224 7.86 22.56 6.33
N GLY A 225 8.62 21.63 5.74
CA GLY A 225 9.61 21.94 4.73
C GLY A 225 9.02 22.76 3.57
N GLU A 226 9.71 23.84 3.19
CA GLU A 226 9.27 24.72 2.11
C GLU A 226 9.26 23.95 0.78
N LYS A 227 8.06 23.73 0.22
CA LYS A 227 7.87 23.08 -1.08
C LYS A 227 7.77 24.14 -2.16
N ARG A 228 8.85 24.33 -2.92
CA ARG A 228 8.88 25.29 -4.02
C ARG A 228 8.39 24.63 -5.30
N LEU A 229 7.48 25.31 -5.99
CA LEU A 229 6.98 24.93 -7.30
C LEU A 229 7.26 26.08 -8.27
N TRP A 230 7.99 25.79 -9.34
CA TRP A 230 8.21 26.72 -10.44
C TRP A 230 7.42 26.25 -11.66
N LEU A 231 6.60 27.13 -12.21
CA LEU A 231 5.89 26.89 -13.46
C LEU A 231 6.66 27.56 -14.60
N HIS A 232 7.03 26.77 -15.60
CA HIS A 232 7.68 27.27 -16.82
C HIS A 232 6.72 27.08 -17.99
N GLU A 233 6.23 28.17 -18.56
CA GLU A 233 5.43 28.13 -19.78
C GLU A 233 6.32 27.89 -21.01
N ALA A 234 5.83 27.08 -21.94
CA ALA A 234 6.48 26.78 -23.20
C ALA A 234 5.46 26.88 -24.34
N ALA A 235 5.89 27.39 -25.50
CA ALA A 235 4.99 27.63 -26.63
C ALA A 235 4.55 26.33 -27.33
N ASP A 236 5.38 25.29 -27.25
CA ASP A 236 5.15 23.97 -27.85
C ASP A 236 5.94 22.87 -27.12
N THR A 237 5.71 21.61 -27.48
CA THR A 237 6.40 20.46 -26.88
C THR A 237 7.91 20.52 -27.07
N LYS A 238 8.40 21.07 -28.19
CA LYS A 238 9.84 21.13 -28.50
C LYS A 238 10.57 22.11 -27.59
N SER A 239 9.98 23.28 -27.36
CA SER A 239 10.47 24.28 -26.42
C SER A 239 10.36 23.80 -24.97
N ALA A 240 9.32 23.04 -24.63
CA ALA A 240 9.21 22.38 -23.33
C ALA A 240 10.34 21.37 -23.11
N GLU A 241 10.60 20.48 -24.08
CA GLU A 241 11.70 19.51 -24.00
C GLU A 241 13.07 20.18 -23.87
N ALA A 242 13.33 21.24 -24.66
CA ALA A 242 14.58 21.98 -24.56
C ALA A 242 14.75 22.61 -23.16
N LYS A 243 13.66 23.16 -22.59
CA LYS A 243 13.70 23.73 -21.23
C LYS A 243 13.93 22.66 -20.17
N LEU A 244 13.30 21.49 -20.30
CA LEU A 244 13.53 20.34 -19.41
C LEU A 244 14.98 19.89 -19.45
N GLU A 245 15.60 19.83 -20.64
CA GLU A 245 17.00 19.48 -20.81
C GLU A 245 17.93 20.49 -20.12
N THR A 246 17.70 21.79 -20.33
CA THR A 246 18.42 22.85 -19.63
C THR A 246 18.30 22.70 -18.11
N LEU A 247 17.08 22.53 -17.59
CA LEU A 247 16.86 22.38 -16.15
C LEU A 247 17.52 21.11 -15.58
N ALA A 248 17.50 20.00 -16.33
CA ALA A 248 18.12 18.75 -15.90
C ALA A 248 19.65 18.85 -15.81
N LEU A 249 20.28 19.63 -16.69
CA LEU A 249 21.74 19.82 -16.75
C LEU A 249 22.24 20.93 -15.81
N GLU A 250 21.48 22.02 -15.66
CA GLU A 250 21.85 23.18 -14.84
C GLU A 250 21.56 22.97 -13.35
N SER A 251 20.66 22.03 -13.01
CA SER A 251 20.27 21.82 -11.63
C SER A 251 21.45 21.26 -10.82
N ALA A 252 21.85 22.02 -9.79
CA ALA A 252 22.80 21.56 -8.77
C ALA A 252 22.22 20.46 -7.84
N ALA A 253 20.99 19.97 -8.11
CA ALA A 253 20.39 18.89 -7.36
C ALA A 253 21.12 17.57 -7.66
N MET A 254 21.56 16.88 -6.61
CA MET A 254 22.28 15.60 -6.71
C MET A 254 21.50 14.51 -7.44
N ARG A 255 20.16 14.64 -7.56
CA ARG A 255 19.25 13.70 -8.25
C ARG A 255 18.08 14.46 -8.89
N THR A 256 17.87 14.28 -10.20
CA THR A 256 16.76 14.89 -10.97
C THR A 256 15.92 13.79 -11.62
N ILE A 257 14.59 13.88 -11.50
CA ILE A 257 13.65 12.97 -12.16
C ILE A 257 12.89 13.73 -13.23
N VAL A 258 12.90 13.22 -14.46
CA VAL A 258 12.18 13.80 -15.60
C VAL A 258 11.09 12.83 -16.05
N PHE A 259 9.85 13.30 -16.05
CA PHE A 259 8.70 12.51 -16.53
C PHE A 259 8.39 12.89 -17.99
N ILE A 260 8.33 11.88 -18.85
CA ILE A 260 7.94 12.01 -20.26
C ILE A 260 6.82 11.01 -20.53
N GLU A 261 5.76 11.49 -21.19
CA GLU A 261 4.51 10.75 -21.36
C GLU A 261 4.67 9.47 -22.20
N GLU A 262 5.48 9.51 -23.26
CA GLU A 262 5.64 8.41 -24.21
C GLU A 262 7.01 7.72 -24.07
N PRO A 263 7.07 6.38 -24.00
CA PRO A 263 8.34 5.65 -23.88
C PRO A 263 9.35 5.94 -25.00
N GLU A 264 8.87 6.06 -26.23
CA GLU A 264 9.67 6.43 -27.41
C GLU A 264 10.33 7.81 -27.26
N LYS A 265 9.56 8.80 -26.78
CA LYS A 265 10.05 10.16 -26.52
C LYS A 265 11.01 10.17 -25.34
N ALA A 266 10.72 9.42 -24.28
CA ALA A 266 11.60 9.28 -23.13
C ALA A 266 12.97 8.71 -23.53
N ARG A 267 12.99 7.71 -24.41
CA ARG A 267 14.23 7.13 -24.95
C ARG A 267 15.05 8.16 -25.73
N LYS A 268 14.41 8.86 -26.68
CA LYS A 268 15.08 9.91 -27.47
C LYS A 268 15.59 11.05 -26.59
N PHE A 269 14.83 11.43 -25.56
CA PHE A 269 15.24 12.46 -24.62
C PHE A 269 16.45 12.01 -23.79
N ALA A 270 16.44 10.78 -23.28
CA ALA A 270 17.56 10.22 -22.53
C ALA A 270 18.84 10.12 -23.38
N GLU A 271 18.72 9.71 -24.65
CA GLU A 271 19.84 9.69 -25.61
C GLU A 271 20.45 11.09 -25.82
N ARG A 272 19.60 12.14 -25.99
CA ARG A 272 20.08 13.52 -26.10
C ARG A 272 20.76 14.01 -24.82
N LEU A 273 20.18 13.72 -23.67
CA LEU A 273 20.74 14.11 -22.38
C LEU A 273 22.08 13.41 -22.14
N ALA A 274 22.17 12.12 -22.45
CA ALA A 274 23.38 11.30 -22.34
C ALA A 274 24.50 11.79 -23.27
N ALA A 275 24.17 12.34 -24.44
CA ALA A 275 25.16 12.95 -25.33
C ALA A 275 25.79 14.23 -24.77
N ASN A 276 25.07 14.93 -23.88
CA ASN A 276 25.48 16.19 -23.27
C ASN A 276 26.02 16.02 -21.83
N THR A 277 26.14 14.78 -21.35
CA THR A 277 26.65 14.43 -20.01
C THR A 277 27.44 13.11 -20.07
N SER A 278 27.89 12.58 -18.94
CA SER A 278 28.42 11.20 -18.95
C SER A 278 27.27 10.21 -19.04
N GLU A 279 27.35 9.22 -19.96
CA GLU A 279 26.31 8.21 -20.20
C GLU A 279 25.87 7.50 -18.91
N GLU A 280 26.81 7.38 -17.96
CA GLU A 280 26.59 6.79 -16.66
C GLU A 280 25.67 7.58 -15.72
N GLN A 281 25.38 8.85 -15.99
CA GLN A 281 24.55 9.72 -15.13
C GLN A 281 23.06 9.74 -15.52
N VAL A 282 22.70 9.15 -16.66
CA VAL A 282 21.31 9.13 -17.16
C VAL A 282 20.73 7.73 -17.04
N LEU A 283 19.70 7.60 -16.21
CA LEU A 283 18.97 6.35 -16.03
C LEU A 283 17.59 6.47 -16.69
N LEU A 284 17.31 5.61 -17.66
CA LEU A 284 16.00 5.53 -18.32
C LEU A 284 15.15 4.44 -17.67
N LEU A 285 13.94 4.82 -17.23
CA LEU A 285 12.93 3.91 -16.69
C LEU A 285 11.66 4.01 -17.54
N THR A 286 11.28 2.92 -18.22
CA THR A 286 10.02 2.85 -18.97
C THR A 286 9.18 1.65 -18.54
N GLY A 287 7.87 1.72 -18.74
CA GLY A 287 6.96 0.60 -18.45
C GLY A 287 7.14 -0.63 -19.34
N THR A 288 7.95 -0.54 -20.41
CA THR A 288 8.26 -1.64 -21.33
C THR A 288 9.52 -2.41 -20.95
N MET A 289 10.27 -1.96 -19.95
CA MET A 289 11.48 -2.65 -19.48
C MET A 289 11.14 -3.99 -18.83
N ARG A 290 12.02 -4.97 -19.02
CA ARG A 290 11.87 -6.26 -18.33
C ARG A 290 12.15 -6.07 -16.84
N GLY A 291 11.46 -6.84 -15.98
CA GLY A 291 11.61 -6.75 -14.52
C GLY A 291 13.07 -6.84 -14.06
N HIS A 292 13.85 -7.77 -14.64
CA HIS A 292 15.27 -7.92 -14.34
C HIS A 292 16.10 -6.66 -14.67
N GLU A 293 15.88 -6.06 -15.84
CA GLU A 293 16.60 -4.84 -16.27
C GLU A 293 16.28 -3.66 -15.36
N ARG A 294 15.01 -3.54 -14.95
CA ARG A 294 14.56 -2.52 -14.00
C ARG A 294 15.20 -2.71 -12.62
N ASP A 295 15.25 -3.94 -12.13
CA ASP A 295 15.79 -4.25 -10.81
C ASP A 295 17.33 -4.08 -10.76
N GLU A 296 18.05 -4.33 -11.87
CA GLU A 296 19.47 -3.99 -12.00
C GLU A 296 19.72 -2.48 -12.00
N LEU A 297 18.86 -1.70 -12.64
CA LEU A 297 18.91 -0.24 -12.64
C LEU A 297 18.75 0.34 -11.23
N ALA A 298 17.80 -0.17 -10.45
CA ALA A 298 17.60 0.25 -9.06
C ALA A 298 18.82 -0.08 -8.17
N LYS A 299 19.55 -1.17 -8.45
CA LYS A 299 20.79 -1.52 -7.72
C LYS A 299 21.96 -0.60 -8.08
N LYS A 300 22.07 -0.16 -9.34
CA LYS A 300 23.09 0.83 -9.76
C LYS A 300 22.93 2.17 -9.04
N GLU A 301 21.69 2.54 -8.70
CA GLU A 301 21.38 3.76 -7.94
C GLU A 301 21.87 3.72 -6.49
N ASN A 302 21.85 2.55 -5.83
CA ASN A 302 22.30 2.38 -4.44
C ASN A 302 23.82 2.31 -4.25
N THR A 303 24.59 2.30 -5.35
CA THR A 303 26.07 2.21 -5.29
C THR A 303 26.73 3.59 -5.52
N ARG A 304 25.94 4.67 -5.59
CA ARG A 304 26.37 6.06 -5.84
C ARG A 304 25.77 7.04 -4.83
#